data_AF-A0A2A3Y0V1-F1
#
_entry.id   AF-A0A2A3Y0V1-F1
#
_cell.length_a   1.000
_cell.length_b   1.000
_cell.length_c   1.000
_cell.angle_alpha   90.00
_cell.angle_beta   90.00
_cell.angle_gamma   90.00
#
_symmetry.space_group_name_H-M   'P 1'
#
loop_
_entity.id
_entity.type
_entity.pdbx_description
1 polymer ?
#
loop_
_entity_poly.entity_id
_entity_poly.type
_entity_poly.pdbx_seq_one_letter_code
_entity_poly.pdbx_strand_id
1 'polypeptide(L)'
;MKKEEDRGDRTNRGISAEASRFEELALWAETAELSPNARITKAKQPGAGMDLLAAALGSEEAVRRAVGKPSMSGTGTSPARSVRLPLDLEKKLIEKATHDHVKPSEIIRRALGEYLLHAS
;
A
#
# COMPACT_ATOMS: atom_id res chain seq x y z
N MET A 1 -42.92 -24.26 3.04
CA MET A 1 -41.49 -24.09 2.71
C MET A 1 -40.96 -22.87 3.45
N LYS A 2 -40.19 -23.05 4.53
CA LYS A 2 -39.47 -21.98 5.25
C LYS A 2 -38.16 -22.58 5.77
N LYS A 3 -37.03 -22.25 5.13
CA LYS A 3 -35.66 -22.38 5.67
C LYS A 3 -34.72 -21.48 4.87
N GLU A 4 -34.66 -20.20 5.19
CA GLU A 4 -33.65 -19.26 4.69
C GLU A 4 -33.41 -18.15 5.73
N GLU A 5 -32.89 -18.47 6.91
CA GLU A 5 -32.57 -17.41 7.90
C GLU A 5 -31.34 -17.67 8.79
N ASP A 6 -30.57 -18.75 8.56
CA ASP A 6 -29.53 -19.20 9.51
C ASP A 6 -28.07 -19.03 9.01
N ARG A 7 -27.83 -18.12 8.06
CA ARG A 7 -26.48 -17.84 7.52
C ARG A 7 -25.87 -16.51 7.97
N GLY A 8 -26.64 -15.58 8.53
CA GLY A 8 -26.15 -14.24 8.94
C GLY A 8 -25.39 -14.21 10.27
N ASP A 9 -25.58 -15.21 11.14
CA ASP A 9 -25.08 -15.19 12.52
C ASP A 9 -23.65 -15.77 12.69
N ARG A 10 -23.18 -16.56 11.73
CA ARG A 10 -21.84 -17.17 11.77
C ARG A 10 -20.72 -16.21 11.40
N THR A 11 -20.96 -15.28 10.46
CA THR A 11 -19.98 -14.30 10.01
C THR A 11 -19.77 -13.18 11.04
N ASN A 12 -20.83 -12.74 11.72
CA ASN A 12 -20.74 -11.68 12.72
C ASN A 12 -19.93 -12.10 13.96
N ARG A 13 -20.05 -13.36 14.38
CA ARG A 13 -19.23 -13.93 15.47
C ARG A 13 -17.74 -14.01 15.14
N GLY A 14 -17.39 -14.30 13.88
CA GLY A 14 -16.00 -14.32 13.42
C GLY A 14 -15.34 -12.94 13.44
N ILE A 15 -16.08 -11.91 13.01
CA ILE A 15 -15.61 -10.51 13.02
C ILE A 15 -15.41 -10.01 14.45
N SER A 16 -16.31 -10.38 15.37
CA SER A 16 -16.19 -10.03 16.79
C SER A 16 -14.98 -10.71 17.46
N ALA A 17 -14.70 -11.98 17.15
CA ALA A 17 -13.55 -12.69 17.70
C ALA A 17 -12.22 -12.16 17.15
N GLU A 18 -12.16 -11.79 15.88
CA GLU A 18 -11.00 -11.12 15.30
C GLU A 18 -10.78 -9.73 15.90
N ALA A 19 -11.84 -8.95 16.08
CA ALA A 19 -11.76 -7.64 16.71
C ALA A 19 -11.19 -7.71 18.14
N SER A 20 -11.69 -8.64 18.97
CA SER A 20 -11.16 -8.87 20.32
C SER A 20 -9.70 -9.31 20.31
N ARG A 21 -9.31 -10.20 19.38
CA ARG A 21 -7.91 -10.60 19.21
C ARG A 21 -7.01 -9.41 18.82
N PHE A 22 -7.48 -8.51 17.96
CA PHE A 22 -6.72 -7.32 17.59
C PHE A 22 -6.57 -6.35 18.76
N GLU A 23 -7.60 -6.21 19.60
CA GLU A 23 -7.56 -5.38 20.80
C GLU A 23 -6.56 -5.94 21.84
N GLU A 24 -6.56 -7.25 22.07
CA GLU A 24 -5.57 -7.93 22.93
C GLU A 24 -4.13 -7.74 22.41
N LEU A 25 -3.92 -7.87 21.10
CA LEU A 25 -2.62 -7.66 20.47
C LEU A 25 -2.16 -6.19 20.57
N ALA A 26 -3.09 -5.24 20.43
CA ALA A 26 -2.80 -3.82 20.58
C ALA A 26 -2.37 -3.49 22.02
N LEU A 27 -3.11 -3.99 23.02
CA LEU A 27 -2.75 -3.81 24.43
C LEU A 27 -1.39 -4.43 24.76
N TRP A 28 -1.11 -5.63 24.23
CA TRP A 28 0.20 -6.26 24.38
C TRP A 28 1.31 -5.40 23.76
N ALA A 29 1.12 -4.85 22.56
CA ALA A 29 2.13 -4.02 21.91
C ALA A 29 2.42 -2.72 22.68
N GLU A 30 1.42 -2.12 23.34
CA GLU A 30 1.60 -0.94 24.19
C GLU A 30 2.32 -1.24 25.50
N THR A 31 2.17 -2.46 26.01
CA THR A 31 2.71 -2.89 27.31
C THR A 31 3.91 -3.83 27.21
N ALA A 32 4.33 -4.18 25.99
CA ALA A 32 5.40 -5.11 25.74
C ALA A 32 6.73 -4.54 26.24
N GLU A 33 7.20 -5.06 27.36
CA GLU A 33 8.56 -4.83 27.82
C GLU A 33 9.53 -5.56 26.89
N LEU A 34 10.43 -4.79 26.28
CA LEU A 34 11.55 -5.35 25.54
C LEU A 34 12.51 -5.99 26.53
N SER A 35 12.99 -7.20 26.22
CA SER A 35 14.02 -7.86 27.02
C SER A 35 15.20 -6.90 27.25
N PRO A 36 15.85 -6.91 28.43
CA PRO A 36 17.05 -6.12 28.69
C PRO A 36 18.19 -6.38 27.70
N ASN A 37 18.15 -7.51 26.99
CA ASN A 37 19.12 -7.90 25.98
C ASN A 37 18.68 -7.57 24.54
N ALA A 38 17.54 -6.90 24.37
CA ALA A 38 17.01 -6.56 23.05
C ALA A 38 17.93 -5.56 22.35
N ARG A 39 18.44 -5.94 21.16
CA ARG A 39 19.23 -5.05 20.31
C ARG A 39 18.32 -4.37 19.30
N ILE A 40 17.99 -3.11 19.54
CA ILE A 40 17.21 -2.28 18.63
C ILE A 40 18.16 -1.56 17.68
N THR A 41 18.16 -1.94 16.41
CA THR A 41 18.98 -1.28 15.38
C THR A 41 18.07 -0.69 14.29
N LYS A 42 18.30 0.58 13.94
CA LYS A 42 17.65 1.19 12.76
C LYS A 42 18.43 0.85 11.50
N ALA A 43 17.76 0.24 10.54
CA ALA A 43 18.32 -0.01 9.21
C ALA A 43 18.53 1.30 8.44
N LYS A 44 19.67 1.42 7.74
CA LYS A 44 19.97 2.54 6.82
C LYS A 44 19.30 2.40 5.45
N GLN A 45 18.97 1.17 5.05
CA GLN A 45 18.42 0.87 3.73
C GLN A 45 17.04 0.20 3.87
N PRO A 46 16.10 0.48 2.95
CA PRO A 46 14.84 -0.25 2.87
C PRO A 46 15.11 -1.75 2.76
N GLY A 47 14.35 -2.58 3.50
CA GLY A 47 14.44 -4.04 3.41
C GLY A 47 15.41 -4.71 4.39
N ALA A 48 16.41 -4.01 4.94
CA ALA A 48 17.40 -4.67 5.82
C ALA A 48 16.80 -5.25 7.13
N GLY A 49 15.62 -4.76 7.56
CA GLY A 49 14.87 -5.39 8.66
C GLY A 49 14.27 -6.75 8.29
N MET A 50 13.91 -6.95 7.02
CA MET A 50 13.39 -8.22 6.51
C MET A 50 14.49 -9.28 6.45
N ASP A 51 15.71 -8.89 6.09
CA ASP A 51 16.87 -9.79 6.07
C ASP A 51 17.22 -10.28 7.49
N LEU A 52 17.15 -9.39 8.49
CA LEU A 52 17.33 -9.75 9.89
C LEU A 52 16.24 -10.70 10.39
N LEU A 53 14.99 -10.45 10.00
CA LEU A 53 13.87 -11.35 10.29
C LEU A 53 14.05 -12.71 9.60
N ALA A 54 14.57 -12.74 8.37
CA ALA A 54 14.84 -13.98 7.64
C ALA A 54 15.93 -14.80 8.31
N ALA A 55 16.98 -14.14 8.79
CA ALA A 55 18.03 -14.80 9.57
C ALA A 55 17.51 -15.35 10.91
N ALA A 56 16.59 -14.64 11.58
CA ALA A 56 16.03 -15.06 12.86
C ALA A 56 14.95 -16.16 12.73
N LEU A 57 14.10 -16.09 11.71
CA LEU A 57 13.00 -17.04 11.47
C LEU A 57 13.42 -18.23 10.59
N GLY A 58 14.62 -18.19 10.01
CA GLY A 58 15.22 -19.28 9.25
C GLY A 58 14.80 -19.37 7.77
N SER A 59 13.82 -18.60 7.31
CA SER A 59 13.48 -18.49 5.89
C SER A 59 12.70 -17.22 5.56
N GLU A 60 12.83 -16.73 4.31
CA GLU A 60 12.03 -15.61 3.82
C GLU A 60 10.53 -15.89 3.81
N GLU A 61 10.13 -17.16 3.64
CA GLU A 61 8.72 -17.57 3.62
C GLU A 61 8.08 -17.49 5.00
N ALA A 62 8.84 -17.80 6.05
CA ALA A 62 8.39 -17.61 7.44
C ALA A 62 8.22 -16.12 7.74
N VAL A 63 9.14 -15.28 7.26
CA VAL A 63 9.03 -13.81 7.35
C VAL A 63 7.77 -13.33 6.62
N ARG A 64 7.58 -13.67 5.35
CA ARG A 64 6.40 -13.22 4.58
C ARG A 64 5.06 -13.60 5.23
N ARG A 65 5.00 -14.75 5.90
CA ARG A 65 3.81 -15.15 6.69
C ARG A 65 3.66 -14.32 7.97
N ALA A 66 4.76 -13.98 8.63
CA ALA A 66 4.77 -13.21 9.88
C ALA A 66 4.53 -11.70 9.69
N VAL A 67 5.11 -11.08 8.66
CA VAL A 67 5.02 -9.62 8.42
C VAL A 67 3.84 -9.24 7.50
N GLY A 68 3.18 -10.22 6.86
CA GLY A 68 2.02 -9.99 6.01
C GLY A 68 2.36 -9.48 4.60
N LYS A 69 1.33 -9.00 3.90
CA LYS A 69 1.41 -8.59 2.49
C LYS A 69 2.34 -7.37 2.36
N PRO A 70 3.34 -7.38 1.46
CA PRO A 70 4.28 -6.27 1.32
C PRO A 70 3.52 -4.97 1.03
N SER A 71 4.01 -3.89 1.66
CA SER A 71 3.50 -2.54 1.42
C SER A 71 3.55 -2.24 -0.08
N MET A 72 2.40 -1.86 -0.66
CA MET A 72 2.33 -1.33 -2.02
C MET A 72 2.92 0.09 -2.15
N SER A 73 3.72 0.54 -1.18
CA SER A 73 4.44 1.82 -1.20
C SER A 73 5.63 1.86 -2.16
N GLY A 74 5.76 0.91 -3.09
CA GLY A 74 6.67 1.05 -4.21
C GLY A 74 6.23 2.25 -5.03
N THR A 75 6.91 3.39 -4.87
CA THR A 75 6.86 4.49 -5.84
C THR A 75 7.08 3.88 -7.21
N GLY A 76 6.07 3.93 -8.08
CA GLY A 76 6.09 3.26 -9.37
C GLY A 76 7.40 3.53 -10.11
N THR A 77 7.91 2.51 -10.81
CA THR A 77 9.21 2.47 -11.49
C THR A 77 9.41 3.56 -12.57
N SER A 78 8.39 4.38 -12.82
CA SER A 78 8.42 5.40 -13.86
C SER A 78 9.25 6.62 -13.41
N PRO A 79 10.26 7.04 -14.20
CA PRO A 79 11.02 8.25 -13.88
C PRO A 79 10.12 9.48 -13.91
N ALA A 80 10.14 10.26 -12.84
CA ALA A 80 9.43 11.53 -12.79
C ALA A 80 10.21 12.60 -13.59
N ARG A 81 9.49 13.35 -14.45
CA ARG A 81 10.03 14.51 -15.18
C ARG A 81 9.13 15.71 -14.93
N SER A 82 9.74 16.86 -14.65
CA SER A 82 9.04 18.15 -14.52
C SER A 82 9.22 18.95 -15.81
N VAL A 83 8.13 19.51 -16.33
CA VAL A 83 8.12 20.31 -17.56
C VAL A 83 7.40 21.61 -17.27
N ARG A 84 7.94 22.72 -17.80
CA ARG A 84 7.29 24.03 -17.69
C ARG A 84 6.25 24.17 -18.79
N LEU A 85 5.02 24.47 -18.40
CA LEU A 85 3.92 24.76 -19.32
C LEU A 85 3.60 26.25 -19.30
N PRO A 86 3.26 26.85 -20.44
CA PRO A 86 2.60 28.15 -20.48
C PRO A 86 1.32 28.15 -19.63
N LEU A 87 1.00 29.28 -18.99
CA LEU A 87 -0.12 29.39 -18.04
C LEU A 87 -1.49 29.08 -18.67
N ASP A 88 -1.67 29.43 -19.94
CA ASP A 88 -2.88 29.15 -20.71
C ASP A 88 -3.06 27.64 -20.95
N LEU A 89 -1.96 26.92 -21.20
CA LEU A 89 -1.96 25.48 -21.41
C LEU A 89 -2.21 24.73 -20.10
N GLU A 90 -1.61 25.19 -18.99
CA GLU A 90 -1.86 24.63 -17.65
C GLU A 90 -3.35 24.74 -17.27
N LYS A 91 -3.98 25.90 -17.50
CA LYS A 91 -5.42 26.07 -17.26
C LYS A 91 -6.27 25.08 -18.05
N LYS A 92 -6.03 24.98 -19.37
CA LYS A 92 -6.74 24.03 -20.24
C LYS A 92 -6.55 22.57 -19.80
N LEU A 93 -5.35 22.23 -19.33
CA LEU A 93 -5.06 20.89 -18.81
C LEU A 93 -5.85 20.59 -17.53
N ILE A 94 -5.90 21.54 -16.59
CA ILE A 94 -6.65 21.40 -15.33
C ILE A 94 -8.15 21.32 -15.61
N GLU A 95 -8.68 22.16 -16.50
CA GLU A 95 -10.09 22.13 -16.92
C GLU A 95 -10.45 20.76 -17.51
N LYS A 96 -9.63 20.24 -18.42
CA LYS A 96 -9.85 18.93 -19.03
C LYS A 96 -9.76 17.79 -18.02
N ALA A 97 -8.76 17.83 -17.13
CA ALA A 97 -8.59 16.85 -16.05
C ALA A 97 -9.81 16.81 -15.12
N THR A 98 -10.33 17.99 -14.78
CA THR A 98 -11.51 18.13 -13.93
C THR A 98 -12.76 17.60 -14.62
N HIS A 99 -12.98 17.97 -15.89
CA HIS A 99 -14.12 17.51 -16.69
C HIS A 99 -14.12 15.98 -16.86
N ASP A 100 -12.96 15.39 -17.15
CA ASP A 100 -12.83 13.96 -17.43
C ASP A 100 -12.64 13.11 -16.16
N HIS A 101 -12.59 13.74 -14.97
CA HIS A 101 -12.29 13.09 -13.69
C HIS A 101 -11.00 12.23 -13.70
N VAL A 102 -9.98 12.70 -14.42
CA VAL A 102 -8.68 12.04 -14.51
C VAL A 102 -7.55 12.95 -14.01
N LYS A 103 -6.39 12.36 -13.72
CA LYS A 103 -5.22 13.15 -13.32
C LYS A 103 -4.62 13.87 -14.54
N PRO A 104 -4.10 15.10 -14.39
CA PRO A 104 -3.39 15.81 -15.47
C PRO A 104 -2.25 14.98 -16.10
N SER A 105 -1.53 14.21 -15.29
CA SER A 105 -0.45 13.33 -15.76
C SER A 105 -0.92 12.24 -16.72
N GLU A 106 -2.18 11.78 -16.58
CA GLU A 106 -2.75 10.77 -17.48
C GLU A 106 -3.07 11.37 -18.84
N ILE A 107 -3.63 12.58 -18.86
CA ILE A 107 -3.89 13.34 -20.09
C ILE A 107 -2.58 13.61 -20.83
N ILE A 108 -1.54 14.06 -20.11
CA ILE A 108 -0.23 14.30 -20.70
C ILE A 108 0.34 13.01 -21.31
N ARG A 109 0.28 11.89 -20.58
CA ARG A 109 0.79 10.61 -21.07
C ARG A 109 0.07 10.17 -22.35
N ARG A 110 -1.26 10.28 -22.37
CA ARG A 110 -2.08 9.93 -23.53
C ARG A 110 -1.79 10.82 -24.73
N ALA A 111 -1.78 12.14 -24.53
CA ALA A 111 -1.52 13.11 -25.59
C ALA A 111 -0.11 12.94 -26.19
N LEU A 112 0.89 12.69 -25.36
CA LEU A 112 2.25 12.39 -25.83
C LEU A 112 2.31 11.08 -26.62
N GLY A 113 1.63 10.03 -26.15
CA GLY A 113 1.55 8.76 -26.87
C GLY A 113 0.89 8.92 -28.25
N GLU A 114 -0.26 9.60 -28.30
CA GLU A 114 -0.97 9.90 -29.54
C GLU A 114 -0.10 10.76 -30.48
N TYR A 115 0.53 11.81 -29.97
CA TYR A 115 1.41 12.68 -30.77
C TYR A 115 2.58 11.90 -31.38
N LEU A 116 3.28 11.07 -30.59
CA LEU A 116 4.44 10.32 -31.07
C LEU A 116 4.06 9.22 -32.07
N LEU A 117 2.86 8.64 -31.97
CA LEU A 117 2.35 7.66 -32.94
C LEU A 117 1.98 8.28 -34.28
N HIS A 118 1.50 9.54 -34.29
CA HIS A 118 1.10 10.23 -35.53
C HIS A 118 2.25 11.05 -36.15
N ALA A 119 3.32 11.29 -35.39
CA ALA A 119 4.51 12.00 -35.87
C ALA A 119 5.56 11.08 -36.51
N SER A 120 5.36 9.76 -36.48
CA SER A 120 6.18 8.73 -37.15
C SER A 120 5.58 8.29 -38.47
#